data_AF-A0A5K7YFU4-F1
#
_entry.id   AF-A0A5K7YFU4-F1
#
_cell.length_a   1.000
_cell.length_b   1.000
_cell.length_c   1.000
_cell.angle_alpha   90.00
_cell.angle_beta   90.00
_cell.angle_gamma   90.00
#
_symmetry.space_group_name_H-M   'P 1'
#
loop_
_entity.id
_entity.type
_entity.pdbx_description
1 polymer ?
#
loop_
_entity_poly.entity_id
_entity_poly.type
_entity_poly.pdbx_seq_one_letter_code
_entity_poly.pdbx_strand_id
1 'polypeptide(L)'
;MVFQPPLRFLMVVTAAALVLCAAAGQGEAQLTIDADSQYDYAQSRLDADAYDEAVVEFNRFVHFFPSDPRVPRARFQTAMAHFGAGRYQAAATLFNMLIADYADSHPDNEAYFMLSRCHARQGMVEQAMVDLHNLMALSGRPDVIDRARYELGWLHVDQGRWKDAGQVFERITPGNRDRFQVAGLTRDLALSDAIPVKNPTTAGVLSIIPGGGQLYCNRYQDALTAFLINAGLIWAAWEAFDDEQYALGSVISFVEFGFYTGNIYGAVSSAHKYNRDRIAEFRERLSRRQVSFSLAPAPDGAAACLTVDF
;
A
#
# COMPACT_ATOMS: atom_id res chain seq x y z
N MET A 1 -29.05 -76.71 -45.45
CA MET A 1 -27.79 -76.16 -44.91
C MET A 1 -28.15 -75.14 -43.84
N VAL A 2 -28.05 -75.53 -42.56
CA VAL A 2 -28.16 -74.60 -41.42
C VAL A 2 -26.91 -74.85 -40.59
N PHE A 3 -25.98 -73.90 -40.59
CA PHE A 3 -24.70 -74.01 -39.91
C PHE A 3 -24.92 -73.64 -38.44
N GLN A 4 -25.05 -74.64 -37.57
CA GLN A 4 -25.08 -74.46 -36.12
C GLN A 4 -23.63 -74.36 -35.63
N PRO A 5 -23.18 -73.21 -35.09
CA PRO A 5 -21.85 -73.11 -34.52
C PRO A 5 -21.74 -74.01 -33.28
N PRO A 6 -20.57 -74.65 -33.03
CA PRO A 6 -20.42 -75.58 -31.91
C PRO A 6 -20.59 -74.84 -30.57
N LEU A 7 -21.31 -75.45 -29.61
CA LEU A 7 -21.61 -74.91 -28.28
C LEU A 7 -20.40 -74.31 -27.54
N ARG A 8 -19.19 -74.82 -27.81
CA ARG A 8 -17.93 -74.31 -27.25
C ARG A 8 -17.56 -72.91 -27.74
N PHE A 9 -17.93 -72.54 -28.97
CA PHE A 9 -17.67 -71.23 -29.55
C PHE A 9 -18.60 -70.16 -28.94
N LEU A 10 -19.87 -70.52 -28.66
CA LEU A 10 -20.82 -69.63 -28.01
C LEU A 10 -20.44 -69.36 -26.54
N MET A 11 -19.93 -70.36 -25.82
CA MET A 11 -19.45 -70.19 -24.43
C MET A 11 -18.17 -69.36 -24.30
N VAL A 12 -17.23 -69.47 -25.26
CA VAL A 12 -16.00 -68.67 -25.24
C VAL A 12 -16.29 -67.21 -25.59
N VAL A 13 -17.22 -66.95 -26.51
CA VAL A 13 -17.63 -65.58 -26.87
C VAL A 13 -18.44 -64.92 -25.75
N THR A 14 -19.31 -65.64 -25.04
CA THR A 14 -20.03 -65.09 -23.87
C THR A 14 -19.13 -64.90 -22.66
N ALA A 15 -18.17 -65.78 -22.40
CA ALA A 15 -17.18 -65.60 -21.33
C ALA A 15 -16.23 -64.41 -21.63
N ALA A 16 -15.80 -64.23 -22.89
CA ALA A 16 -14.99 -63.08 -23.30
C ALA A 16 -15.78 -61.75 -23.21
N ALA A 17 -17.07 -61.74 -23.56
CA ALA A 17 -17.93 -60.56 -23.42
C ALA A 17 -18.21 -60.19 -21.94
N LEU A 18 -18.33 -61.18 -21.05
CA LEU A 18 -18.48 -60.95 -19.60
C LEU A 18 -17.19 -60.44 -18.94
N VAL A 19 -16.01 -60.87 -19.42
CA VAL A 19 -14.71 -60.36 -18.94
C VAL A 19 -14.42 -58.94 -19.47
N LEU A 20 -14.84 -58.61 -20.71
CA LEU A 20 -14.71 -57.26 -21.24
C LEU A 20 -15.68 -56.24 -20.59
N CYS A 21 -16.88 -56.65 -20.17
CA CYS A 21 -17.76 -55.77 -19.38
C CYS A 21 -17.29 -55.56 -17.93
N ALA A 22 -16.54 -56.51 -17.35
CA ALA A 22 -15.98 -56.37 -16.01
C ALA A 22 -14.74 -55.44 -15.97
N ALA A 23 -14.05 -55.25 -17.10
CA ALA A 23 -12.89 -54.35 -17.22
C ALA A 23 -13.28 -52.88 -17.48
N ALA A 24 -14.53 -52.60 -17.86
CA ALA A 24 -15.02 -51.25 -18.09
C ALA A 24 -15.44 -50.51 -16.79
N GLY A 25 -15.38 -51.19 -15.63
CA GLY A 25 -15.78 -50.66 -14.33
C GLY A 25 -14.64 -50.18 -13.42
N GLN A 26 -13.40 -50.07 -13.93
CA GLN A 26 -12.27 -49.61 -13.12
C GLN A 26 -11.87 -48.18 -13.48
N GLY A 27 -12.37 -47.25 -12.66
CA GLY A 27 -11.73 -45.95 -12.43
C GLY A 27 -12.31 -44.77 -13.21
N GLU A 28 -13.62 -44.55 -13.17
CA GLU A 28 -14.04 -43.15 -13.03
C GLU A 28 -13.45 -42.71 -11.69
N ALA A 29 -12.34 -41.96 -11.73
CA ALA A 29 -11.83 -41.27 -10.55
C ALA A 29 -12.97 -40.35 -10.12
N GLN A 30 -13.78 -40.82 -9.19
CA GLN A 30 -14.83 -40.02 -8.59
C GLN A 30 -14.10 -38.80 -8.04
N LEU A 31 -14.40 -37.62 -8.62
CA LEU A 31 -13.85 -36.35 -8.17
C LEU A 31 -14.36 -36.13 -6.75
N THR A 32 -13.69 -36.74 -5.78
CA THR A 32 -13.96 -36.54 -4.37
C THR A 32 -13.43 -35.17 -4.05
N ILE A 33 -14.34 -34.23 -3.82
CA ILE A 33 -13.98 -32.92 -3.27
C ILE A 33 -13.53 -33.20 -1.83
N ASP A 34 -12.23 -33.14 -1.59
CA ASP A 34 -11.63 -33.25 -0.27
C ASP A 34 -11.18 -31.87 0.24
N ALA A 35 -11.16 -31.73 1.56
CA ALA A 35 -10.90 -30.45 2.22
C ALA A 35 -9.47 -29.97 1.94
N ASP A 36 -8.49 -30.87 1.89
CA ASP A 36 -7.09 -30.54 1.68
C ASP A 36 -6.87 -30.00 0.26
N SER A 37 -7.30 -30.73 -0.76
CA SER A 37 -7.20 -30.30 -2.16
C SER A 37 -7.92 -28.97 -2.41
N GLN A 38 -9.10 -28.76 -1.82
CA GLN A 38 -9.85 -27.51 -1.99
C GLN A 38 -9.14 -26.33 -1.32
N TYR A 39 -8.59 -26.53 -0.12
CA TYR A 39 -7.85 -25.49 0.60
C TYR A 39 -6.53 -25.16 -0.11
N ASP A 40 -5.77 -26.17 -0.52
CA ASP A 40 -4.49 -26.01 -1.22
C ASP A 40 -4.68 -25.34 -2.58
N TYR A 41 -5.76 -25.67 -3.29
CA TYR A 41 -6.11 -24.98 -4.53
C TYR A 41 -6.40 -23.50 -4.27
N ALA A 42 -7.23 -23.17 -3.27
CA ALA A 42 -7.52 -21.79 -2.90
C ALA A 42 -6.26 -21.00 -2.50
N GLN A 43 -5.36 -21.63 -1.72
CA GLN A 43 -4.07 -21.05 -1.37
C GLN A 43 -3.20 -20.83 -2.61
N SER A 44 -3.15 -21.77 -3.55
CA SER A 44 -2.40 -21.59 -4.81
C SER A 44 -2.91 -20.41 -5.65
N ARG A 45 -4.22 -20.12 -5.62
CA ARG A 45 -4.80 -18.94 -6.30
C ARG A 45 -4.35 -17.66 -5.63
N LEU A 46 -4.31 -17.64 -4.29
CA LEU A 46 -3.84 -16.50 -3.52
C LEU A 46 -2.34 -16.24 -3.78
N ASP A 47 -1.53 -17.29 -3.77
CA ASP A 47 -0.08 -17.20 -4.00
C ASP A 47 0.25 -16.78 -5.45
N ALA A 48 -0.66 -17.02 -6.40
CA ALA A 48 -0.58 -16.57 -7.78
C ALA A 48 -1.16 -15.16 -8.01
N ASP A 49 -1.49 -14.42 -6.95
CA ASP A 49 -2.18 -13.12 -6.98
C ASP A 49 -3.53 -13.14 -7.74
N ALA A 50 -4.10 -14.33 -7.96
CA ALA A 50 -5.42 -14.52 -8.56
C ALA A 50 -6.50 -14.30 -7.49
N TYR A 51 -6.57 -13.08 -6.96
CA TYR A 51 -7.35 -12.76 -5.76
C TYR A 51 -8.84 -13.07 -5.89
N ASP A 52 -9.44 -12.84 -7.06
CA ASP A 52 -10.85 -13.15 -7.30
C ASP A 52 -11.13 -14.66 -7.25
N GLU A 53 -10.25 -15.46 -7.86
CA GLU A 53 -10.32 -16.92 -7.78
C GLU A 53 -10.09 -17.39 -6.35
N ALA A 54 -9.10 -16.83 -5.64
CA ALA A 54 -8.83 -17.17 -4.25
C ALA A 54 -10.05 -16.92 -3.35
N VAL A 55 -10.72 -15.77 -3.49
CA VAL A 55 -11.97 -15.47 -2.75
C VAL A 55 -13.03 -16.52 -3.03
N VAL A 56 -13.24 -16.89 -4.30
CA VAL A 56 -14.23 -17.91 -4.67
C VAL A 56 -13.87 -19.25 -4.05
N GLU A 57 -12.63 -19.70 -4.17
CA GLU A 57 -12.22 -21.04 -3.74
C GLU A 57 -12.12 -21.18 -2.21
N PHE A 58 -11.73 -20.13 -1.48
CA PHE A 58 -11.82 -20.11 -0.01
C PHE A 58 -13.28 -20.10 0.48
N ASN A 59 -14.17 -19.36 -0.20
CA ASN A 59 -15.59 -19.39 0.14
C ASN A 59 -16.21 -20.77 -0.14
N ARG A 60 -15.79 -21.45 -1.22
CA ARG A 60 -16.19 -22.84 -1.51
C ARG A 60 -15.69 -23.79 -0.42
N PHE A 61 -14.44 -23.64 0.04
CA PHE A 61 -13.91 -24.40 1.16
C PHE A 61 -14.77 -24.23 2.43
N VAL A 62 -15.05 -22.99 2.83
CA VAL A 62 -15.87 -22.69 4.01
C VAL A 62 -17.29 -23.24 3.87
N HIS A 63 -17.85 -23.25 2.66
CA HIS A 63 -19.20 -23.77 2.40
C HIS A 63 -19.26 -25.30 2.46
N PHE A 64 -18.33 -26.00 1.82
CA PHE A 64 -18.35 -27.47 1.76
C PHE A 64 -17.78 -28.14 3.01
N PHE A 65 -16.88 -27.46 3.74
CA PHE A 65 -16.21 -27.99 4.92
C PHE A 65 -16.36 -27.06 6.14
N PRO A 66 -17.60 -26.72 6.56
CA PRO A 66 -17.84 -25.69 7.58
C PRO A 66 -17.33 -26.05 8.99
N SER A 67 -17.06 -27.33 9.25
CA SER A 67 -16.51 -27.82 10.53
C SER A 67 -15.00 -28.06 10.47
N ASP A 68 -14.34 -27.80 9.33
CA ASP A 68 -12.89 -27.97 9.22
C ASP A 68 -12.16 -26.93 10.10
N PRO A 69 -11.14 -27.32 10.87
CA PRO A 69 -10.41 -26.42 11.76
C PRO A 69 -9.70 -25.26 11.04
N ARG A 70 -9.52 -25.33 9.71
CA ARG A 70 -8.95 -24.25 8.90
C ARG A 70 -9.97 -23.20 8.49
N VAL A 71 -11.28 -23.34 8.76
CA VAL A 71 -12.30 -22.35 8.40
C VAL A 71 -11.96 -20.92 8.86
N PRO A 72 -11.50 -20.66 10.10
CA PRO A 72 -11.07 -19.33 10.52
C PRO A 72 -9.94 -18.79 9.64
N ARG A 73 -8.96 -19.64 9.34
CA ARG A 73 -7.83 -19.30 8.46
C ARG A 73 -8.28 -19.04 7.02
N ALA A 74 -9.19 -19.84 6.48
CA ALA A 74 -9.73 -19.63 5.14
C ALA A 74 -10.46 -18.27 5.04
N ARG A 75 -11.26 -17.91 6.05
CA ARG A 75 -11.90 -16.58 6.13
C ARG A 75 -10.88 -15.43 6.22
N PHE A 76 -9.81 -15.62 6.99
CA PHE A 76 -8.67 -14.69 7.01
C PHE A 76 -8.03 -14.55 5.64
N GLN A 77 -7.79 -15.65 4.94
CA GLN A 77 -7.22 -15.63 3.59
C GLN A 77 -8.16 -14.99 2.56
N THR A 78 -9.48 -15.13 2.70
CA THR A 78 -10.46 -14.35 1.91
C THR A 78 -10.28 -12.85 2.14
N ALA A 79 -10.12 -12.41 3.39
CA ALA A 79 -9.85 -11.01 3.72
C ALA A 79 -8.52 -10.51 3.12
N MET A 80 -7.47 -11.34 3.18
CA MET A 80 -6.17 -11.08 2.56
C MET A 80 -6.28 -10.96 1.03
N ALA A 81 -7.06 -11.82 0.37
CA ALA A 81 -7.30 -11.73 -1.06
C ALA A 81 -7.98 -10.40 -1.43
N HIS A 82 -8.97 -9.97 -0.65
CA HIS A 82 -9.57 -8.64 -0.82
C HIS A 82 -8.56 -7.50 -0.61
N PHE A 83 -7.67 -7.63 0.38
CA PHE A 83 -6.62 -6.65 0.62
C PHE A 83 -5.63 -6.57 -0.55
N GLY A 84 -5.16 -7.73 -1.06
CA GLY A 84 -4.28 -7.82 -2.22
C GLY A 84 -4.91 -7.25 -3.49
N ALA A 85 -6.21 -7.45 -3.69
CA ALA A 85 -6.99 -6.86 -4.77
C ALA A 85 -7.25 -5.34 -4.61
N GLY A 86 -6.72 -4.69 -3.57
CA GLY A 86 -6.95 -3.27 -3.28
C GLY A 86 -8.36 -2.95 -2.76
N ARG A 87 -9.17 -3.96 -2.44
CA ARG A 87 -10.55 -3.82 -1.95
C ARG A 87 -10.56 -3.65 -0.44
N TYR A 88 -9.87 -2.61 0.03
CA TYR A 88 -9.59 -2.39 1.46
C TYR A 88 -10.84 -2.30 2.34
N GLN A 89 -11.94 -1.73 1.82
CA GLN A 89 -13.20 -1.67 2.58
C GLN A 89 -13.79 -3.07 2.82
N ALA A 90 -13.79 -3.93 1.79
CA ALA A 90 -14.30 -5.31 1.92
C ALA A 90 -13.40 -6.14 2.85
N ALA A 91 -12.08 -5.98 2.72
CA ALA A 91 -11.10 -6.60 3.61
C ALA A 91 -11.31 -6.17 5.07
N ALA A 92 -11.46 -4.86 5.33
CA ALA A 92 -11.73 -4.33 6.67
C ALA A 92 -13.01 -4.92 7.29
N THR A 93 -14.08 -5.06 6.50
CA THR A 93 -15.32 -5.70 6.96
C THR A 93 -15.10 -7.17 7.35
N LEU A 94 -14.32 -7.92 6.56
CA LEU A 94 -13.96 -9.31 6.89
C LEU A 94 -13.05 -9.43 8.12
N PHE A 95 -12.03 -8.57 8.25
CA PHE A 95 -11.18 -8.56 9.44
C PHE A 95 -11.95 -8.20 10.70
N ASN A 96 -12.88 -7.24 10.63
CA ASN A 96 -13.75 -6.91 11.76
C ASN A 96 -14.65 -8.10 12.16
N MET A 97 -15.21 -8.82 11.20
CA MET A 97 -15.98 -10.04 11.50
C MET A 97 -15.11 -11.12 12.14
N LEU A 98 -13.89 -11.34 11.64
CA LEU A 98 -12.94 -12.30 12.24
C LEU A 98 -12.59 -11.93 13.69
N ILE A 99 -12.35 -10.65 13.95
CA ILE A 99 -12.07 -10.14 15.30
C ILE A 99 -13.26 -10.41 16.24
N ALA A 100 -14.49 -10.19 15.77
CA ALA A 100 -15.70 -10.40 16.56
C ALA A 100 -15.99 -11.90 16.80
N ASP A 101 -15.90 -12.72 15.76
CA ASP A 101 -16.26 -14.15 15.78
C ASP A 101 -15.28 -14.99 16.63
N TYR A 102 -14.01 -14.57 16.73
CA TYR A 102 -12.94 -15.35 17.37
C TYR A 102 -12.35 -14.68 18.62
N ALA A 103 -13.04 -13.69 19.20
CA ALA A 103 -12.56 -12.93 20.36
C ALA A 103 -12.18 -13.81 21.56
N ASP A 104 -12.92 -14.90 21.81
CA ASP A 104 -12.73 -15.80 22.97
C ASP A 104 -11.68 -16.90 22.73
N SER A 105 -11.33 -17.18 21.46
CA SER A 105 -10.52 -18.35 21.07
C SER A 105 -9.03 -18.06 20.86
N HIS A 106 -8.54 -16.95 21.41
CA HIS A 106 -7.31 -16.20 21.08
C HIS A 106 -7.56 -15.21 19.93
N PRO A 107 -7.50 -13.90 20.20
CA PRO A 107 -7.66 -12.91 19.15
C PRO A 107 -6.56 -13.11 18.11
N ASP A 108 -6.97 -13.25 16.84
CA ASP A 108 -6.04 -13.24 15.73
C ASP A 108 -5.45 -11.84 15.61
N ASN A 109 -4.36 -11.59 16.33
CA ASN A 109 -3.67 -10.30 16.36
C ASN A 109 -3.36 -9.80 14.94
N GLU A 110 -3.15 -10.74 14.00
CA GLU A 110 -2.92 -10.39 12.59
C GLU A 110 -4.13 -9.72 11.96
N ALA A 111 -5.36 -10.10 12.33
CA ALA A 111 -6.56 -9.46 11.82
C ALA A 111 -6.64 -7.98 12.24
N TYR A 112 -6.18 -7.63 13.45
CA TYR A 112 -6.09 -6.23 13.88
C TYR A 112 -5.03 -5.44 13.11
N PHE A 113 -3.85 -6.02 12.89
CA PHE A 113 -2.81 -5.39 12.05
C PHE A 113 -3.34 -5.13 10.64
N MET A 114 -3.97 -6.14 10.04
CA MET A 114 -4.53 -6.01 8.69
C MET A 114 -5.71 -5.04 8.63
N LEU A 115 -6.55 -4.97 9.65
CA LEU A 115 -7.61 -3.96 9.76
C LEU A 115 -7.03 -2.54 9.80
N SER A 116 -6.02 -2.32 10.64
CA SER A 116 -5.31 -1.04 10.71
C SER A 116 -4.76 -0.65 9.35
N ARG A 117 -4.10 -1.58 8.65
CA ARG A 117 -3.57 -1.35 7.29
C ARG A 117 -4.66 -1.08 6.27
N CYS A 118 -5.81 -1.76 6.35
CA CYS A 118 -6.96 -1.47 5.50
C CYS A 118 -7.42 -0.03 5.69
N HIS A 119 -7.55 0.45 6.93
CA HIS A 119 -7.95 1.83 7.21
C HIS A 119 -6.88 2.83 6.77
N ALA A 120 -5.60 2.55 6.98
CA ALA A 120 -4.50 3.40 6.53
C ALA A 120 -4.48 3.54 5.00
N ARG A 121 -4.66 2.44 4.26
CA ARG A 121 -4.73 2.43 2.78
C ARG A 121 -5.93 3.18 2.22
N GLN A 122 -6.98 3.35 3.03
CA GLN A 122 -8.16 4.15 2.69
C GLN A 122 -8.00 5.65 3.07
N GLY A 123 -6.85 6.04 3.61
CA GLY A 123 -6.61 7.41 4.12
C GLY A 123 -7.24 7.68 5.49
N MET A 124 -7.88 6.68 6.11
CA MET A 124 -8.47 6.75 7.44
C MET A 124 -7.41 6.51 8.51
N VAL A 125 -6.34 7.30 8.52
CA VAL A 125 -5.16 7.06 9.37
C VAL A 125 -5.50 7.11 10.86
N GLU A 126 -6.34 8.03 11.30
CA GLU A 126 -6.76 8.10 12.71
C GLU A 126 -7.50 6.82 13.15
N GLN A 127 -8.32 6.24 12.27
CA GLN A 127 -8.99 4.96 12.55
C GLN A 127 -7.97 3.81 12.60
N ALA A 128 -6.99 3.80 11.69
CA ALA A 128 -5.91 2.81 11.70
C ALA A 128 -5.13 2.83 13.02
N MET A 129 -4.89 4.02 13.58
CA MET A 129 -4.25 4.18 14.88
C MET A 129 -5.12 3.65 16.03
N VAL A 130 -6.44 3.90 15.97
CA VAL A 130 -7.40 3.35 16.94
C VAL A 130 -7.36 1.82 16.93
N ASP A 131 -7.29 1.17 15.77
CA ASP A 131 -7.21 -0.29 15.68
C ASP A 131 -5.95 -0.84 16.39
N LEU A 132 -4.80 -0.19 16.21
CA LEU A 132 -3.55 -0.57 16.88
C LEU A 132 -3.61 -0.31 18.39
N HIS A 133 -4.26 0.77 18.82
CA HIS A 133 -4.48 1.04 20.24
C HIS A 133 -5.39 -0.01 20.89
N ASN A 134 -6.45 -0.42 20.20
CA ASN A 134 -7.33 -1.50 20.66
C ASN A 134 -6.56 -2.82 20.78
N LEU A 135 -5.75 -3.17 19.78
CA LEU A 135 -4.88 -4.35 19.82
C LEU A 135 -3.92 -4.30 21.03
N MET A 136 -3.27 -3.17 21.28
CA MET A 136 -2.38 -3.01 22.44
C MET A 136 -3.10 -3.10 23.79
N ALA A 137 -4.37 -2.69 23.86
CA ALA A 137 -5.16 -2.77 25.08
C ALA A 137 -5.66 -4.20 25.36
N LEU A 138 -5.94 -4.97 24.31
CA LEU A 138 -6.45 -6.34 24.40
C LEU A 138 -5.34 -7.39 24.50
N SER A 139 -4.17 -7.12 23.92
CA SER A 139 -3.05 -8.06 23.93
C SER A 139 -2.22 -7.93 25.20
N GLY A 140 -2.03 -9.04 25.91
CA GLY A 140 -1.09 -9.13 27.03
C GLY A 140 0.35 -9.45 26.62
N ARG A 141 0.61 -9.59 25.31
CA ARG A 141 1.87 -10.10 24.76
C ARG A 141 2.82 -8.97 24.36
N PRO A 142 4.02 -8.86 24.97
CA PRO A 142 4.97 -7.79 24.67
C PRO A 142 5.39 -7.71 23.20
N ASP A 143 5.53 -8.85 22.51
CA ASP A 143 5.92 -8.90 21.10
C ASP A 143 4.86 -8.31 20.17
N VAL A 144 3.57 -8.54 20.46
CA VAL A 144 2.45 -7.99 19.71
C VAL A 144 2.33 -6.48 19.97
N ILE A 145 2.41 -6.07 21.23
CA ILE A 145 2.36 -4.66 21.62
C ILE A 145 3.51 -3.88 20.96
N ASP A 146 4.71 -4.43 20.93
CA ASP A 146 5.87 -3.78 20.30
C ASP A 146 5.74 -3.68 18.78
N ARG A 147 5.20 -4.70 18.10
CA ARG A 147 4.86 -4.59 16.67
C ARG A 147 3.78 -3.52 16.43
N ALA A 148 2.75 -3.45 17.29
CA ALA A 148 1.72 -2.41 17.18
C ALA A 148 2.28 -1.01 17.39
N ARG A 149 3.21 -0.82 18.34
CA ARG A 149 3.95 0.44 18.49
C ARG A 149 4.78 0.75 17.26
N TYR A 150 5.45 -0.26 16.69
CA TYR A 150 6.24 -0.09 15.48
C TYR A 150 5.38 0.39 14.30
N GLU A 151 4.26 -0.28 14.02
CA GLU A 151 3.32 0.12 12.95
C GLU A 151 2.70 1.50 13.23
N LEU A 152 2.33 1.78 14.49
CA LEU A 152 1.81 3.08 14.91
C LEU A 152 2.83 4.21 14.69
N GLY A 153 4.10 3.96 15.01
CA GLY A 153 5.19 4.91 14.76
C GLY A 153 5.33 5.23 13.28
N TRP A 154 5.16 4.25 12.39
CA TRP A 154 5.15 4.48 10.94
C TRP A 154 3.93 5.27 10.46
N LEU A 155 2.74 5.07 11.04
CA LEU A 155 1.58 5.92 10.76
C LEU A 155 1.86 7.39 11.14
N HIS A 156 2.55 7.64 12.27
CA HIS A 156 2.98 8.98 12.64
C HIS A 156 4.03 9.56 11.70
N VAL A 157 5.02 8.76 11.26
CA VAL A 157 6.00 9.15 10.22
C VAL A 157 5.28 9.55 8.94
N ASP A 158 4.27 8.79 8.54
CA ASP A 158 3.51 9.02 7.33
C ASP A 158 2.73 10.35 7.36
N GLN A 159 2.28 10.76 8.54
CA GLN A 159 1.62 12.04 8.78
C GLN A 159 2.59 13.21 9.08
N GLY A 160 3.90 12.97 9.05
CA GLY A 160 4.91 13.97 9.39
C GLY A 160 4.95 14.35 10.88
N ARG A 161 4.35 13.53 11.76
CA ARG A 161 4.34 13.73 13.21
C ARG A 161 5.58 13.10 13.85
N TRP A 162 6.75 13.68 13.55
CA TRP A 162 8.07 13.11 13.90
C TRP A 162 8.26 12.88 15.40
N LYS A 163 7.83 13.84 16.22
CA LYS A 163 7.94 13.77 17.68
C LYS A 163 7.11 12.62 18.25
N ASP A 164 5.88 12.46 17.76
CA ASP A 164 4.99 11.39 18.21
C ASP A 164 5.50 10.02 17.77
N ALA A 165 5.99 9.90 16.53
CA ALA A 165 6.64 8.69 16.04
C ALA A 165 7.80 8.28 16.96
N GLY A 166 8.67 9.23 17.32
CA GLY A 166 9.78 9.00 18.24
C GLY A 166 9.31 8.48 19.61
N GLN A 167 8.30 9.11 20.21
CA GLN A 167 7.75 8.67 21.51
C GLN A 167 7.18 7.25 21.46
N VAL A 168 6.50 6.88 20.36
CA VAL A 168 5.95 5.54 20.21
C VAL A 168 7.07 4.51 20.02
N PHE A 169 8.07 4.80 19.19
CA PHE A 169 9.22 3.91 18.98
C PHE A 169 10.04 3.70 20.27
N GLU A 170 10.23 4.73 21.10
CA GLU A 170 10.96 4.62 22.37
C GLU A 170 10.29 3.69 23.40
N ARG A 171 8.96 3.53 23.30
CA ARG A 171 8.19 2.63 24.17
C ARG A 171 8.34 1.15 23.80
N ILE A 172 8.98 0.82 22.67
CA ILE A 172 9.29 -0.56 22.31
C ILE A 172 10.27 -1.16 23.33
N THR A 173 9.96 -2.37 23.81
CA THR A 173 10.74 -3.01 24.88
C THR A 173 12.17 -3.36 24.43
N PRO A 174 13.16 -3.36 25.34
CA PRO A 174 14.56 -3.60 24.98
C PRO A 174 14.82 -4.86 24.14
N GLY A 175 14.08 -5.95 24.40
CA GLY A 175 14.24 -7.21 23.67
C GLY A 175 13.90 -7.14 22.18
N ASN A 176 13.10 -6.16 21.75
CA ASN A 176 12.69 -5.97 20.36
C ASN A 176 13.31 -4.73 19.70
N ARG A 177 14.08 -3.91 20.43
CA ARG A 177 14.65 -2.67 19.88
C ARG A 177 15.61 -2.91 18.73
N ASP A 178 16.41 -3.96 18.79
CA ASP A 178 17.36 -4.30 17.74
C ASP A 178 16.64 -4.84 16.50
N ARG A 179 15.65 -5.71 16.70
CA ARG A 179 14.79 -6.24 15.62
C ARG A 179 14.13 -5.11 14.81
N PHE A 180 13.61 -4.10 15.51
CA PHE A 180 12.95 -2.95 14.89
C PHE A 180 13.88 -1.77 14.59
N GLN A 181 15.19 -1.91 14.82
CA GLN A 181 16.20 -0.87 14.62
C GLN A 181 15.84 0.48 15.28
N VAL A 182 15.24 0.44 16.48
CA VAL A 182 14.66 1.61 17.15
C VAL A 182 15.67 2.74 17.36
N ALA A 183 16.91 2.40 17.75
CA ALA A 183 17.96 3.40 17.95
C ALA A 183 18.35 4.15 16.66
N GLY A 184 18.23 3.49 15.50
CA GLY A 184 18.44 4.13 14.21
C GLY A 184 17.28 5.07 13.87
N LEU A 185 16.05 4.60 14.06
CA LEU A 185 14.84 5.39 13.81
C LEU A 185 14.77 6.65 14.67
N THR A 186 15.00 6.54 15.97
CA THR A 186 14.94 7.70 16.89
C THR A 186 16.03 8.72 16.58
N ARG A 187 17.26 8.26 16.25
CA ARG A 187 18.35 9.14 15.81
C ARG A 187 17.98 9.89 14.54
N ASP A 188 17.45 9.18 13.54
CA ASP A 188 17.11 9.81 12.26
C ASP A 188 15.93 10.77 12.41
N LEU A 189 14.92 10.42 13.23
CA LEU A 189 13.81 11.30 13.59
C LEU A 189 14.25 12.57 14.33
N ALA A 190 15.31 12.50 15.15
CA ALA A 190 15.88 13.68 15.80
C ALA A 190 16.46 14.70 14.79
N LEU A 191 16.75 14.28 13.55
CA LEU A 191 17.19 15.17 12.48
C LEU A 191 16.02 15.90 11.78
N SER A 192 14.77 15.62 12.15
CA SER A 192 13.60 16.22 11.51
C SER A 192 13.51 17.75 11.74
N ASP A 193 13.98 18.25 12.88
CA ASP A 193 14.03 19.70 13.17
C ASP A 193 15.01 20.46 12.26
N ALA A 194 15.97 19.74 11.66
CA ALA A 194 16.95 20.29 10.74
C ALA A 194 16.50 20.26 9.27
N ILE A 195 15.26 19.81 8.98
CA ILE A 195 14.73 19.80 7.60
C ILE A 195 14.66 21.25 7.09
N PRO A 196 15.35 21.59 5.99
CA PRO A 196 15.32 22.96 5.48
C PRO A 196 13.94 23.28 4.95
N VAL A 197 13.33 24.35 5.47
CA VAL A 197 12.02 24.86 5.02
C VAL A 197 12.13 26.32 4.55
N LYS A 198 11.24 26.70 3.65
CA LYS A 198 11.06 28.03 3.10
C LYS A 198 9.76 28.62 3.63
N ASN A 199 9.77 29.90 4.00
CA ASN A 199 8.59 30.60 4.48
C ASN A 199 7.77 31.10 3.26
N PRO A 200 6.51 30.66 3.08
CA PRO A 200 5.68 31.09 1.95
C PRO A 200 5.38 32.59 1.95
N THR A 201 5.20 33.21 3.12
CA THR A 201 4.98 34.65 3.24
C THR A 201 6.21 35.43 2.80
N THR A 202 7.41 35.00 3.21
CA THR A 202 8.66 35.62 2.76
C THR A 202 8.81 35.50 1.24
N ALA A 203 8.48 34.35 0.65
CA ALA A 203 8.49 34.18 -0.81
C ALA A 203 7.52 35.15 -1.50
N GLY A 204 6.32 35.35 -0.95
CA GLY A 204 5.35 36.32 -1.45
C GLY A 204 5.86 37.77 -1.36
N VAL A 205 6.37 38.18 -0.19
CA VAL A 205 6.90 39.55 0.03
C VAL A 205 8.09 39.84 -0.90
N LEU A 206 9.01 38.89 -1.06
CA LEU A 206 10.14 39.06 -1.97
C LEU A 206 9.72 39.14 -3.44
N SER A 207 8.53 38.66 -3.79
CA SER A 207 7.99 38.75 -5.16
C SER A 207 7.45 40.13 -5.53
N ILE A 208 7.51 41.11 -4.61
CA ILE A 208 7.36 42.53 -4.95
C ILE A 208 8.47 42.96 -5.92
N ILE A 209 9.62 42.30 -5.90
CA ILE A 209 10.60 42.41 -6.98
C ILE A 209 10.32 41.23 -7.92
N PRO A 210 10.06 41.47 -9.22
CA PRO A 210 9.85 40.40 -10.19
C PRO A 210 10.94 39.31 -10.11
N GLY A 211 10.54 38.09 -9.77
CA GLY A 211 11.44 36.94 -9.62
C GLY A 211 12.07 36.75 -8.23
N GLY A 212 11.90 37.69 -7.29
CA GLY A 212 12.55 37.63 -5.97
C GLY A 212 12.11 36.45 -5.11
N GLY A 213 10.82 36.10 -5.11
CA GLY A 213 10.33 34.93 -4.38
C GLY A 213 10.78 33.60 -4.98
N GLN A 214 10.88 33.53 -6.30
CA GLN A 214 11.40 32.39 -7.05
C GLN A 214 12.89 32.21 -6.75
N LEU A 215 13.66 33.31 -6.72
CA LEU A 215 15.06 33.31 -6.35
C LEU A 215 15.27 32.77 -4.92
N TYR A 216 14.46 33.22 -3.96
CA TYR A 216 14.45 32.70 -2.59
C TYR A 216 14.16 31.19 -2.52
N CYS A 217 13.32 30.68 -3.42
CA CYS A 217 12.99 29.26 -3.56
C CYS A 217 14.02 28.47 -4.41
N ASN A 218 15.18 29.06 -4.74
CA ASN A 218 16.21 28.47 -5.60
C ASN A 218 15.73 28.14 -7.03
N ARG A 219 14.70 28.82 -7.52
CA ARG A 219 14.15 28.67 -8.87
C ARG A 219 14.71 29.75 -9.80
N TYR A 220 16.01 29.67 -10.09
CA TYR A 220 16.75 30.73 -10.80
C TYR A 220 16.22 31.02 -12.22
N GLN A 221 15.81 29.97 -12.96
CA GLN A 221 15.25 30.13 -14.31
C GLN A 221 13.91 30.86 -14.28
N ASP A 222 13.05 30.53 -13.31
CA ASP A 222 11.76 31.19 -13.15
C ASP A 222 11.92 32.63 -12.65
N ALA A 223 12.90 32.87 -11.76
CA ALA A 223 13.24 34.21 -11.30
C ALA A 223 13.68 35.10 -12.46
N LEU A 224 14.57 34.60 -13.32
CA LEU A 224 15.04 35.34 -14.49
C LEU A 224 13.91 35.60 -15.49
N THR A 225 13.08 34.59 -15.75
CA THR A 225 11.94 34.72 -16.68
C THR A 225 10.95 35.76 -16.17
N ALA A 226 10.61 35.71 -14.88
CA ALA A 226 9.73 36.69 -14.25
C ALA A 226 10.30 38.11 -14.36
N PHE A 227 11.59 38.27 -14.09
CA PHE A 227 12.27 39.57 -14.22
C PHE A 227 12.19 40.12 -15.65
N LEU A 228 12.57 39.32 -16.64
CA LEU A 228 12.60 39.75 -18.05
C LEU A 228 11.21 40.07 -18.60
N ILE A 229 10.21 39.25 -18.30
CA ILE A 229 8.83 39.49 -18.75
C ILE A 229 8.28 40.78 -18.15
N ASN A 230 8.45 41.01 -16.85
CA ASN A 230 7.95 42.23 -16.22
C ASN A 230 8.70 43.47 -16.73
N ALA A 231 10.04 43.40 -16.84
CA ALA A 231 10.82 44.51 -17.40
C ALA A 231 10.39 44.86 -18.83
N GLY A 232 10.17 43.85 -19.68
CA GLY A 232 9.71 44.03 -21.05
C GLY A 232 8.30 44.63 -21.16
N LEU A 233 7.36 44.15 -20.34
CA LEU A 233 6.00 44.67 -20.32
C LEU A 233 5.91 46.10 -19.77
N ILE A 234 6.67 46.41 -18.72
CA ILE A 234 6.76 47.77 -18.18
C ILE A 234 7.33 48.71 -19.22
N TRP A 235 8.41 48.32 -19.90
CA TRP A 235 9.01 49.13 -20.96
C TRP A 235 8.05 49.34 -22.13
N ALA A 236 7.38 48.28 -22.60
CA ALA A 236 6.41 48.37 -23.68
C ALA A 236 5.18 49.23 -23.31
N ALA A 237 4.70 49.14 -22.07
CA ALA A 237 3.62 49.98 -21.58
C ALA A 237 4.05 51.45 -21.50
N TRP A 238 5.25 51.71 -20.98
CA TRP A 238 5.83 53.05 -20.90
C TRP A 238 5.94 53.69 -22.29
N GLU A 239 6.51 52.98 -23.26
CA GLU A 239 6.63 53.47 -24.65
C GLU A 239 5.25 53.77 -25.26
N ALA A 240 4.27 52.86 -25.08
CA ALA A 240 2.92 53.06 -25.60
C ALA A 240 2.22 54.29 -25.00
N PHE A 241 2.49 54.63 -23.73
CA PHE A 241 1.95 55.84 -23.12
C PHE A 241 2.68 57.11 -23.57
N ASP A 242 4.00 57.05 -23.81
CA ASP A 242 4.81 58.16 -24.32
C ASP A 242 4.40 58.54 -25.76
N ASP A 243 4.09 57.52 -26.58
CA ASP A 243 3.58 57.67 -27.96
C ASP A 243 2.07 58.01 -28.06
N GLU A 244 1.42 58.38 -26.95
CA GLU A 244 -0.02 58.68 -26.88
C GLU A 244 -0.97 57.51 -27.27
N GLN A 245 -0.46 56.27 -27.32
CA GLN A 245 -1.23 55.05 -27.63
C GLN A 245 -1.94 54.49 -26.39
N TYR A 246 -2.79 55.28 -25.76
CA TYR A 246 -3.41 54.97 -24.46
C TYR A 246 -4.15 53.63 -24.41
N ALA A 247 -4.81 53.24 -25.51
CA ALA A 247 -5.52 51.97 -25.59
C ALA A 247 -4.57 50.77 -25.51
N LEU A 248 -3.44 50.84 -26.24
CA LEU A 248 -2.42 49.79 -26.22
C LEU A 248 -1.73 49.72 -24.85
N GLY A 249 -1.30 50.86 -24.32
CA GLY A 249 -0.67 50.94 -22.99
C GLY A 249 -1.57 50.34 -21.90
N SER A 250 -2.87 50.66 -21.93
CA SER A 250 -3.84 50.11 -20.97
C SER A 250 -3.98 48.59 -21.07
N VAL A 251 -3.99 48.03 -22.28
CA VAL A 251 -4.05 46.57 -22.49
C VAL A 251 -2.78 45.90 -21.97
N ILE A 252 -1.60 46.46 -22.25
CA ILE A 252 -0.32 45.93 -21.77
C ILE A 252 -0.27 45.96 -20.24
N SER A 253 -0.61 47.07 -19.61
CA SER A 253 -0.64 47.18 -18.14
C SER A 253 -1.63 46.21 -17.49
N PHE A 254 -2.79 45.96 -18.11
CA PHE A 254 -3.75 44.96 -17.62
C PHE A 254 -3.16 43.54 -17.68
N VAL A 255 -2.50 43.20 -18.80
CA VAL A 255 -1.82 41.91 -18.94
C VAL A 255 -0.68 41.77 -17.93
N GLU A 256 0.15 42.81 -17.80
CA GLU A 256 1.25 42.86 -16.82
C GLU A 256 0.74 42.65 -15.40
N PHE A 257 -0.32 43.34 -14.99
CA PHE A 257 -0.92 43.17 -13.66
C PHE A 257 -1.32 41.71 -13.37
N GLY A 258 -1.88 41.02 -14.38
CA GLY A 258 -2.20 39.59 -14.29
C GLY A 258 -0.96 38.72 -14.12
N PHE A 259 0.07 38.92 -14.96
CA PHE A 259 1.34 38.20 -14.85
C PHE A 259 2.05 38.45 -13.51
N TYR A 260 2.05 39.70 -13.05
CA TYR A 260 2.66 40.12 -11.80
C TYR A 260 1.99 39.45 -10.60
N THR A 261 0.65 39.46 -10.55
CA THR A 261 -0.13 38.75 -9.53
C THR A 261 0.15 37.24 -9.56
N GLY A 262 0.20 36.64 -10.75
CA GLY A 262 0.55 35.24 -10.94
C GLY A 262 1.94 34.88 -10.43
N ASN A 263 2.93 35.76 -10.60
CA ASN A 263 4.30 35.56 -10.10
C ASN A 263 4.36 35.51 -8.57
N ILE A 264 3.61 36.36 -7.87
CA ILE A 264 3.53 36.34 -6.40
C ILE A 264 2.94 35.00 -5.92
N TYR A 265 1.81 34.59 -6.48
CA TYR A 265 1.19 33.30 -6.15
C TYR A 265 2.13 32.12 -6.46
N GLY A 266 2.79 32.17 -7.62
CA GLY A 266 3.77 31.17 -8.05
C GLY A 266 4.93 31.03 -7.07
N ALA A 267 5.42 32.11 -6.49
CA ALA A 267 6.48 32.07 -5.47
C ALA A 267 6.01 31.44 -4.16
N VAL A 268 4.83 31.81 -3.66
CA VAL A 268 4.22 31.21 -2.46
C VAL A 268 4.03 29.70 -2.66
N SER A 269 3.48 29.30 -3.80
CA SER A 269 3.30 27.90 -4.18
C SER A 269 4.64 27.15 -4.28
N SER A 270 5.69 27.81 -4.79
CA SER A 270 7.04 27.26 -4.86
C SER A 270 7.63 26.95 -3.47
N ALA A 271 7.42 27.85 -2.50
CA ALA A 271 7.86 27.62 -1.12
C ALA A 271 7.13 26.41 -0.50
N HIS A 272 5.81 26.32 -0.69
CA HIS A 272 5.05 25.15 -0.23
C HIS A 272 5.53 23.86 -0.89
N LYS A 273 5.77 23.88 -2.20
CA LYS A 273 6.28 22.72 -2.94
C LYS A 273 7.65 22.30 -2.41
N TYR A 274 8.59 23.24 -2.26
CA TYR A 274 9.91 22.98 -1.69
C TYR A 274 9.82 22.28 -0.33
N ASN A 275 8.95 22.76 0.56
CA ASN A 275 8.78 22.16 1.89
C ASN A 275 8.21 20.74 1.82
N ARG A 276 7.18 20.52 0.99
CA ARG A 276 6.60 19.19 0.78
C ARG A 276 7.63 18.21 0.22
N ASP A 277 8.43 18.64 -0.75
CA ASP A 277 9.44 17.81 -1.39
C ASP A 277 10.55 17.42 -0.37
N ARG A 278 10.99 18.36 0.47
CA ARG A 278 11.97 18.08 1.54
C ARG A 278 11.43 17.12 2.61
N ILE A 279 10.16 17.25 2.98
CA ILE A 279 9.49 16.33 3.91
C ILE A 279 9.36 14.93 3.28
N ALA A 280 8.95 14.85 2.01
CA ALA A 280 8.82 13.59 1.30
C ALA A 280 10.17 12.87 1.17
N GLU A 281 11.24 13.60 0.83
CA GLU A 281 12.60 13.07 0.76
C GLU A 281 13.08 12.53 2.12
N PHE A 282 12.80 13.26 3.20
CA PHE A 282 13.12 12.81 4.55
C PHE A 282 12.39 11.51 4.92
N ARG A 283 11.09 11.43 4.61
CA ARG A 283 10.26 10.23 4.84
C ARG A 283 10.75 9.04 4.01
N GLU A 284 11.11 9.25 2.74
CA GLU A 284 11.65 8.20 1.89
C GLU A 284 12.99 7.66 2.41
N ARG A 285 13.85 8.55 2.93
CA ARG A 285 15.11 8.13 3.55
C ARG A 285 14.87 7.24 4.79
N LEU A 286 13.85 7.55 5.59
CA LEU A 286 13.45 6.71 6.72
C LEU A 286 12.96 5.34 6.23
N SER A 287 12.05 5.31 5.26
CA SER A 287 11.46 4.04 4.77
C SER A 287 12.46 3.13 4.08
N ARG A 288 13.51 3.66 3.44
CA ARG A 288 14.58 2.82 2.84
C ARG A 288 15.30 1.94 3.86
N ARG A 289 15.31 2.25 5.15
CA ARG A 289 15.85 1.37 6.21
C ARG A 289 14.98 0.14 6.49
N GLN A 290 13.68 0.24 6.21
CA GLN A 290 12.71 -0.83 6.44
C GLN A 290 12.84 -1.95 5.39
N VAL A 291 13.43 -1.65 4.24
CA VAL A 291 13.71 -2.63 3.20
C VAL A 291 14.91 -3.47 3.63
N SER A 292 14.64 -4.69 4.06
CA SER A 292 15.69 -5.68 4.31
C SER A 292 15.92 -6.49 3.02
N PHE A 293 17.18 -6.59 2.62
CA PHE A 293 17.61 -7.45 1.52
C PHE A 293 18.11 -8.76 2.14
N SER A 294 17.38 -9.86 1.92
CA SER A 294 17.83 -11.18 2.34
C SER A 294 18.14 -12.05 1.12
N LEU A 295 19.28 -12.75 1.15
CA LEU A 295 19.64 -13.73 0.14
C LEU A 295 19.33 -15.12 0.71
N ALA A 296 18.37 -15.82 0.13
CA ALA A 296 18.08 -17.21 0.47
C ALA A 296 18.76 -18.15 -0.53
N PRO A 297 19.43 -19.23 -0.09
CA PRO A 297 19.95 -20.23 -1.00
C PRO A 297 18.80 -20.95 -1.72
N ALA A 298 18.86 -21.01 -3.03
CA ALA A 298 17.95 -21.72 -3.91
C ALA A 298 18.71 -22.86 -4.64
N PRO A 299 18.02 -23.91 -5.13
CA PRO A 299 18.68 -25.09 -5.73
C PRO A 299 19.64 -24.75 -6.87
N ASP A 300 19.41 -23.66 -7.60
CA ASP A 300 20.22 -23.20 -8.74
C ASP A 300 20.85 -21.80 -8.56
N GLY A 301 20.90 -21.25 -7.34
CA GLY A 301 21.47 -19.92 -7.10
C GLY A 301 21.12 -19.29 -5.74
N ALA A 302 21.24 -17.96 -5.63
CA ALA A 302 20.75 -17.21 -4.47
C ALA A 302 19.52 -16.39 -4.89
N ALA A 303 18.39 -16.60 -4.21
CA ALA A 303 17.20 -15.78 -4.38
C ALA A 303 17.35 -14.52 -3.51
N ALA A 304 17.35 -13.35 -4.15
CA ALA A 304 17.22 -12.08 -3.45
C ALA A 304 15.76 -11.87 -3.07
N CYS A 305 15.43 -12.00 -1.79
CA CYS A 305 14.13 -11.65 -1.25
C CYS A 305 14.21 -10.23 -0.68
N LEU A 306 13.42 -9.33 -1.27
CA LEU A 306 13.23 -7.99 -0.78
C LEU A 306 12.03 -8.02 0.16
N THR A 307 12.29 -8.22 1.45
CA THR A 307 11.24 -8.17 2.48
C THR A 307 10.99 -6.72 2.82
N VAL A 308 9.85 -6.22 2.35
CA VAL A 308 9.28 -4.98 2.89
C VAL A 308 8.36 -5.41 4.02
N ASP A 309 8.83 -5.25 5.26
CA ASP A 309 7.99 -5.40 6.44
C ASP A 309 6.99 -4.24 6.44
N PHE A 310 5.94 -4.29 5.62
CA PHE A 310 4.75 -3.49 5.86
C PHE A 310 3.93 -4.16 6.92
#